data_AF-A0A6G8RYF3-F1
#
_entry.id   AF-A0A6G8RYF3-F1
#
_cell.length_a   1.000
_cell.length_b   1.000
_cell.length_c   1.000
_cell.angle_alpha   90.00
_cell.angle_beta   90.00
_cell.angle_gamma   90.00
#
_symmetry.space_group_name_H-M   'P 1'
#
loop_
_entity.id
_entity.type
_entity.pdbx_description
1 polymer ?
#
loop_
_entity_poly.entity_id
_entity_poly.type
_entity_poly.pdbx_seq_one_letter_code
_entity_poly.pdbx_strand_id
1 'polypeptide(L)'
;MHLAQRLTAVVLTLGLSAGLVGCDFHLKGTNPTATPLVYTKLQLAMPSNTEDFEKKLSVYLAATGVQLSNAEDAYVLRILDYKPQRHELKGRLIEVLLRLNVTFQIEDRAGNPLTQPRTVSASRSYQYNIATVNTDDQQNRYLKEILIDDVAQQISRQIGANRLPKANISSTVPTIQNSNVSNTSE
;
A
#
# COMPACT_ATOMS: atom_id res chain seq x y z
N MET A 1 -15.44 57.11 -20.20
CA MET A 1 -15.78 55.68 -20.07
C MET A 1 -14.59 54.71 -20.17
N HIS A 2 -13.32 55.18 -20.22
CA HIS A 2 -12.15 54.28 -20.32
C HIS A 2 -11.43 53.99 -19.00
N LEU A 3 -11.68 54.77 -17.94
CA LEU A 3 -11.02 54.59 -16.64
C LEU A 3 -11.59 53.36 -15.89
N ALA A 4 -12.91 53.21 -15.88
CA ALA A 4 -13.60 52.08 -15.26
C ALA A 4 -13.21 50.75 -15.93
N GLN A 5 -13.14 50.72 -17.26
CA GLN A 5 -12.80 49.52 -18.03
C GLN A 5 -11.35 49.05 -17.81
N ARG A 6 -10.43 49.99 -17.54
CA ARG A 6 -9.04 49.67 -17.18
C ARG A 6 -8.91 49.16 -15.75
N LEU A 7 -9.71 49.69 -14.82
CA LEU A 7 -9.79 49.20 -13.44
C LEU A 7 -10.32 47.75 -13.37
N THR A 8 -11.36 47.42 -14.14
CA THR A 8 -11.91 46.06 -14.17
C THR A 8 -10.90 45.04 -14.73
N ALA A 9 -10.15 45.42 -15.76
CA ALA A 9 -9.12 44.56 -16.36
C ALA A 9 -7.96 44.26 -15.38
N VAL A 10 -7.54 45.25 -14.58
CA VAL A 10 -6.49 45.09 -13.57
C VAL A 10 -6.94 44.19 -12.42
N VAL A 11 -8.17 44.36 -11.92
CA VAL A 11 -8.72 43.52 -10.84
C VAL A 11 -8.87 42.06 -11.30
N LEU A 12 -9.31 41.85 -12.54
CA LEU A 12 -9.47 40.50 -13.10
C LEU A 12 -8.13 39.78 -13.30
N THR A 13 -7.09 40.50 -13.72
CA THR A 13 -5.74 39.92 -13.90
C THR A 13 -5.02 39.68 -12.58
N LEU A 14 -5.19 40.52 -11.55
CA LEU A 14 -4.65 40.28 -10.21
C LEU A 14 -5.38 39.17 -9.46
N GLY A 15 -6.70 39.07 -9.60
CA GLY A 15 -7.49 38.01 -8.97
C GLY A 15 -7.15 36.62 -9.52
N LEU A 16 -6.85 36.53 -10.82
CA LEU A 16 -6.51 35.26 -11.46
C LEU A 16 -5.09 34.79 -11.11
N SER A 17 -4.11 35.69 -10.96
CA SER A 17 -2.74 35.31 -10.61
C SER A 17 -2.61 34.83 -9.15
N ALA A 18 -3.40 35.38 -8.22
CA ALA A 18 -3.45 34.90 -6.83
C ALA A 18 -4.02 33.48 -6.70
N GLY A 19 -4.91 33.06 -7.63
CA GLY A 19 -5.43 31.69 -7.68
C GLY A 19 -4.42 30.65 -8.16
N LEU A 20 -3.41 31.03 -8.94
CA LEU A 20 -2.40 30.10 -9.48
C LEU A 20 -1.29 29.74 -8.47
N VAL A 21 -1.08 30.54 -7.43
CA VAL A 21 -0.09 30.25 -6.37
C VAL A 21 -0.67 29.43 -5.21
N GLY A 22 -1.94 29.04 -5.29
CA GLY A 22 -2.68 28.34 -4.23
C GLY A 22 -2.51 26.82 -4.18
N CYS A 23 -1.79 26.22 -5.13
CA CYS A 23 -1.37 24.83 -5.00
C CYS A 23 -0.12 24.78 -4.13
N ASP A 24 -0.31 24.72 -2.82
CA ASP A 24 0.71 24.61 -1.77
C ASP A 24 1.46 23.26 -1.84
N PHE A 25 2.10 23.00 -2.98
CA PHE A 25 3.00 21.87 -3.21
C PHE A 25 4.28 22.10 -2.42
N HIS A 26 4.20 21.86 -1.12
CA HIS A 26 5.40 21.73 -0.30
C HIS A 26 6.21 20.55 -0.84
N LEU A 27 7.42 20.82 -1.33
CA LEU A 27 8.39 19.76 -1.57
C LEU A 27 8.50 18.95 -0.29
N LYS A 28 8.44 17.62 -0.41
CA LYS A 28 8.81 16.73 0.68
C LYS A 28 10.28 17.01 1.01
N GLY A 29 10.50 17.85 2.01
CA GLY A 29 11.84 18.27 2.42
C GLY A 29 12.70 17.06 2.75
N THR A 30 14.02 17.18 2.57
CA THR A 30 15.01 16.16 2.94
C THR A 30 15.13 15.93 4.45
N ASN A 31 14.20 16.49 5.25
CA ASN A 31 14.13 16.27 6.67
C ASN A 31 13.66 14.82 6.94
N PRO A 32 14.49 13.97 7.58
CA PRO A 32 14.12 12.60 7.93
C PRO A 32 12.94 12.51 8.91
N THR A 33 12.47 13.65 9.43
CA THR A 33 11.35 13.78 10.36
C THR A 33 9.96 13.88 9.71
N ALA A 34 9.84 13.75 8.37
CA ALA A 34 8.55 13.91 7.69
C ALA A 34 7.50 12.84 8.11
N THR A 35 7.94 11.66 8.56
CA THR A 35 7.20 10.75 9.45
C THR A 35 8.22 9.72 9.92
N PRO A 36 8.44 9.49 11.23
CA PRO A 36 9.37 8.47 11.67
C PRO A 36 8.97 7.11 11.08
N LEU A 37 9.91 6.46 10.38
CA LEU A 37 9.70 5.11 9.91
C LEU A 37 9.57 4.20 11.14
N VAL A 38 8.34 3.77 11.45
CA VAL A 38 8.06 2.95 12.63
C VAL A 38 8.68 1.55 12.50
N TYR A 39 8.67 1.01 11.29
CA TYR A 39 9.16 -0.33 10.98
C TYR A 39 10.49 -0.23 10.23
N THR A 40 11.57 0.03 10.96
CA THR A 40 12.92 0.21 10.39
C THR A 40 13.57 -1.10 9.97
N LYS A 41 13.28 -2.19 10.68
CA LYS A 41 13.77 -3.55 10.38
C LYS A 41 12.60 -4.48 10.09
N LEU A 42 12.60 -5.10 8.92
CA LEU A 42 11.58 -6.05 8.50
C LEU A 42 12.18 -7.38 8.04
N GLN A 43 11.52 -8.47 8.41
CA GLN A 43 11.65 -9.78 7.79
C GLN A 43 10.44 -10.01 6.88
N LEU A 44 10.66 -10.58 5.70
CA LEU A 44 9.59 -10.92 4.77
C LEU A 44 9.11 -12.36 5.03
N ALA A 45 7.81 -12.53 5.22
CA ALA A 45 7.16 -13.83 5.28
C ALA A 45 6.18 -13.96 4.11
N MET A 46 6.54 -14.79 3.15
CA MET A 46 5.86 -14.92 1.86
C MET A 46 5.19 -16.30 1.69
N PRO A 47 4.06 -16.39 0.98
CA PRO A 47 3.51 -17.67 0.53
C PRO A 47 4.39 -18.28 -0.58
N SER A 48 4.15 -19.54 -0.93
CA SER A 48 4.86 -20.22 -2.02
C SER A 48 4.58 -19.57 -3.39
N ASN A 49 5.56 -19.62 -4.31
CA ASN A 49 5.46 -19.11 -5.69
C ASN A 49 5.30 -17.58 -5.80
N THR A 50 5.97 -16.82 -4.94
CA THR A 50 5.95 -15.35 -4.97
C THR A 50 7.35 -14.73 -5.05
N GLU A 51 8.31 -15.44 -5.63
CA GLU A 51 9.73 -15.06 -5.65
C GLU A 51 9.95 -13.72 -6.38
N ASP A 52 9.28 -13.52 -7.52
CA ASP A 52 9.37 -12.26 -8.27
C ASP A 52 8.81 -11.08 -7.47
N PHE A 53 7.69 -11.30 -6.77
CA PHE A 53 7.09 -10.28 -5.92
C PHE A 53 7.96 -9.96 -4.71
N GLU A 54 8.54 -10.96 -4.05
CA GLU A 54 9.48 -10.76 -2.93
C GLU A 54 10.70 -9.94 -3.37
N LYS A 55 11.28 -10.26 -4.53
CA LYS A 55 12.42 -9.52 -5.10
C LYS A 55 12.06 -8.07 -5.40
N LYS A 56 10.90 -7.79 -5.99
CA LYS A 56 10.48 -6.40 -6.25
C LYS A 56 10.18 -5.66 -4.95
N LEU A 57 9.45 -6.30 -4.03
CA LEU A 57 9.08 -5.69 -2.76
C LEU A 57 10.30 -5.35 -1.91
N SER A 58 11.28 -6.26 -1.83
CA SER A 58 12.52 -6.02 -1.09
C SER A 58 13.28 -4.80 -1.60
N VAL A 59 13.42 -4.66 -2.92
CA VAL A 59 14.04 -3.48 -3.55
C VAL A 59 13.30 -2.20 -3.19
N TYR A 60 11.96 -2.18 -3.30
CA TYR A 60 11.19 -0.99 -2.98
C TYR A 60 11.19 -0.65 -1.49
N LEU A 61 11.17 -1.64 -0.60
CA LEU A 61 11.27 -1.43 0.84
C LEU A 61 12.64 -0.83 1.22
N ALA A 62 13.72 -1.38 0.68
CA ALA A 62 15.07 -0.84 0.86
C ALA A 62 15.15 0.61 0.38
N ALA A 63 14.55 0.95 -0.76
CA ALA A 63 14.48 2.32 -1.27
C ALA A 63 13.69 3.28 -0.36
N THR A 64 12.79 2.77 0.48
CA THR A 64 12.09 3.57 1.51
C THR A 64 12.87 3.72 2.82
N GLY A 65 14.07 3.12 2.93
CA GLY A 65 14.90 3.15 4.13
C GLY A 65 14.64 2.01 5.12
N VAL A 66 13.82 1.03 4.75
CA VAL A 66 13.61 -0.20 5.54
C VAL A 66 14.82 -1.12 5.37
N GLN A 67 15.35 -1.63 6.47
CA GLN A 67 16.40 -2.63 6.50
C GLN A 67 15.78 -4.03 6.53
N LEU A 68 16.10 -4.85 5.54
CA LEU A 68 15.66 -6.24 5.52
C LEU A 68 16.66 -7.10 6.30
N SER A 69 16.19 -7.76 7.36
CA SER A 69 17.04 -8.54 8.25
C SER A 69 16.25 -9.66 8.92
N ASN A 70 16.93 -10.77 9.20
CA ASN A 70 16.40 -11.88 10.01
C ASN A 70 16.82 -11.76 11.49
N ALA A 71 17.16 -10.54 11.94
CA ALA A 71 17.58 -10.29 13.31
C ALA A 71 16.41 -10.45 14.30
N GLU A 72 16.76 -10.65 15.58
CA GLU A 72 15.81 -10.81 16.68
C GLU A 72 14.86 -9.62 16.88
N ASP A 73 15.29 -8.42 16.48
CA ASP A 73 14.56 -7.18 16.63
C ASP A 73 13.77 -6.75 15.38
N ALA A 74 13.73 -7.59 14.34
CA ALA A 74 12.98 -7.30 13.12
C ALA A 74 11.50 -7.66 13.27
N TYR A 75 10.61 -6.77 12.82
CA TYR A 75 9.18 -7.09 12.68
C TYR A 75 8.96 -7.97 11.45
N VAL A 76 7.86 -8.71 11.42
CA VAL A 76 7.55 -9.60 10.29
C VAL A 76 6.49 -8.94 9.41
N LEU A 77 6.86 -8.64 8.16
CA LEU A 77 5.88 -8.32 7.11
C LEU A 77 5.37 -9.62 6.52
N ARG A 78 4.16 -10.02 6.92
CA ARG A 78 3.51 -11.24 6.44
C ARG A 78 2.56 -10.93 5.30
N ILE A 79 2.76 -11.63 4.19
CA ILE A 79 1.78 -11.72 3.12
C ILE A 79 0.82 -12.88 3.44
N LEU A 80 -0.44 -12.53 3.67
CA LEU A 80 -1.52 -13.46 4.02
C LEU A 80 -2.14 -14.10 2.78
N ASP A 81 -2.24 -13.33 1.70
CA ASP A 81 -2.90 -13.75 0.46
C ASP A 81 -2.22 -13.13 -0.76
N TYR A 82 -2.01 -13.93 -1.80
CA TYR A 82 -1.44 -13.51 -3.08
C TYR A 82 -2.25 -14.14 -4.21
N LYS A 83 -3.11 -13.35 -4.86
CA LYS A 83 -4.09 -13.82 -5.85
C LYS A 83 -3.95 -13.12 -7.20
N PRO A 84 -3.11 -13.66 -8.10
CA PRO A 84 -3.13 -13.28 -9.51
C PRO A 84 -4.38 -13.88 -10.18
N GLN A 85 -5.12 -13.06 -10.93
CA GLN A 85 -6.35 -13.43 -11.62
C GLN A 85 -6.25 -12.99 -13.08
N ARG A 86 -6.74 -13.85 -13.98
CA ARG A 86 -6.88 -13.58 -15.41
C ARG A 86 -8.31 -13.88 -15.83
N HIS A 87 -9.00 -12.89 -16.37
CA HIS A 87 -10.35 -13.02 -16.88
C HIS A 87 -10.36 -12.71 -18.38
N GLU A 88 -11.01 -13.56 -19.16
CA GLU A 88 -11.23 -13.32 -20.58
C GLU A 88 -12.67 -12.87 -20.79
N LEU A 89 -12.83 -11.66 -21.32
CA LEU A 89 -14.10 -11.05 -21.64
C LEU A 89 -14.33 -11.24 -23.13
N LYS A 90 -15.32 -12.08 -23.47
CA LYS A 90 -15.62 -12.44 -24.87
C LYS A 90 -16.69 -11.50 -25.43
N GLY A 91 -16.27 -10.62 -26.35
CA GLY A 91 -17.16 -9.77 -27.15
C GLY A 91 -16.86 -9.93 -28.64
N ARG A 92 -16.98 -8.85 -29.42
CA ARG A 92 -16.50 -8.80 -30.82
C ARG A 92 -14.98 -8.98 -30.92
N LEU A 93 -14.26 -8.55 -29.88
CA LEU A 93 -12.84 -8.81 -29.62
C LEU A 93 -12.73 -9.52 -28.26
N ILE A 94 -11.66 -10.29 -28.05
CA ILE A 94 -11.34 -10.85 -26.74
C ILE A 94 -10.54 -9.80 -25.96
N GLU A 95 -11.06 -9.39 -24.81
CA GLU A 95 -10.32 -8.57 -23.85
C GLU A 95 -9.86 -9.45 -22.69
N VAL A 96 -8.58 -9.32 -22.33
CA VAL A 96 -8.00 -10.02 -21.19
C VAL A 96 -7.81 -9.02 -20.06
N LEU A 97 -8.46 -9.25 -18.93
CA LEU A 97 -8.28 -8.49 -17.70
C LEU A 97 -7.38 -9.27 -16.74
N LEU A 98 -6.26 -8.66 -16.36
CA LEU A 98 -5.35 -9.13 -15.34
C LEU A 98 -5.57 -8.34 -14.06
N ARG A 99 -5.64 -9.04 -12.92
CA ARG A 99 -5.75 -8.45 -11.59
C ARG A 99 -4.79 -9.15 -10.64
N LEU A 100 -4.15 -8.40 -9.75
CA LEU A 100 -3.38 -8.94 -8.65
C LEU A 100 -3.92 -8.34 -7.36
N ASN A 101 -4.33 -9.19 -6.41
CA ASN A 101 -4.70 -8.79 -5.06
C ASN A 101 -3.67 -9.38 -4.08
N VAL A 102 -3.13 -8.54 -3.20
CA VAL A 102 -2.20 -8.96 -2.16
C VAL A 102 -2.69 -8.45 -0.82
N THR A 103 -2.92 -9.38 0.11
CA THR A 103 -3.29 -9.04 1.49
C THR A 103 -2.08 -9.23 2.40
N PHE A 104 -1.77 -8.22 3.20
CA PHE A 104 -0.62 -8.25 4.10
C PHE A 104 -0.93 -7.64 5.46
N GLN A 105 -0.08 -7.96 6.43
CA GLN A 105 -0.06 -7.34 7.76
C GLN A 105 1.37 -7.33 8.31
N ILE A 106 1.60 -6.51 9.33
CA ILE A 106 2.82 -6.55 10.15
C ILE A 106 2.51 -7.28 11.45
N GLU A 107 3.40 -8.20 11.79
CA GLU A 107 3.39 -8.98 13.02
C GLU A 107 4.63 -8.69 13.86
N ASP A 108 4.54 -8.96 15.16
CA ASP A 108 5.72 -9.16 15.99
C ASP A 108 6.37 -10.52 15.67
N ARG A 109 7.54 -10.76 16.27
CA ARG A 109 8.26 -12.03 16.10
C ARG A 109 7.49 -13.25 16.65
N ALA A 110 6.63 -13.04 17.64
CA ALA A 110 5.79 -14.11 18.20
C ALA A 110 4.58 -14.44 17.30
N GLY A 111 4.39 -13.72 16.19
CA GLY A 111 3.29 -13.90 15.26
C GLY A 111 2.02 -13.14 15.64
N ASN A 112 2.07 -12.24 16.63
CA ASN A 112 0.93 -11.40 16.98
C ASN A 112 0.79 -10.25 15.98
N PRO A 113 -0.40 -10.01 15.41
CA PRO A 113 -0.60 -8.93 14.47
C PRO A 113 -0.50 -7.57 15.18
N LEU A 114 0.39 -6.71 14.68
CA LEU A 114 0.53 -5.31 15.11
C LEU A 114 -0.35 -4.38 14.30
N THR A 115 -0.69 -4.78 13.07
CA THR A 115 -1.56 -4.03 12.16
C THR A 115 -2.73 -4.88 11.70
N GLN A 116 -3.84 -4.25 11.31
CA GLN A 116 -4.92 -4.99 10.66
C GLN A 116 -4.52 -5.43 9.24
N PRO A 117 -5.01 -6.59 8.76
CA PRO A 117 -4.84 -7.02 7.38
C PRO A 117 -5.30 -5.97 6.37
N ARG A 118 -4.49 -5.74 5.34
CA ARG A 118 -4.82 -4.81 4.25
C ARG A 118 -4.60 -5.44 2.90
N THR A 119 -5.55 -5.19 2.00
CA THR A 119 -5.47 -5.64 0.61
C THR A 119 -5.08 -4.49 -0.30
N VAL A 120 -4.05 -4.71 -1.10
CA VAL A 120 -3.62 -3.83 -2.18
C VAL A 120 -3.86 -4.55 -3.50
N SER A 121 -4.36 -3.81 -4.48
CA SER A 121 -4.75 -4.37 -5.76
C SER A 121 -4.24 -3.54 -6.93
N ALA A 122 -3.92 -4.22 -8.03
CA ALA A 122 -3.65 -3.59 -9.32
C ALA A 122 -4.38 -4.37 -10.43
N SER A 123 -4.73 -3.68 -11.51
CA SER A 123 -5.32 -4.31 -12.68
C SER A 123 -4.84 -3.67 -14.00
N ARG A 124 -4.80 -4.48 -15.05
CA ARG A 124 -4.49 -4.09 -16.43
C ARG A 124 -5.36 -4.90 -17.38
N SER A 125 -5.77 -4.31 -18.50
CA SER A 125 -6.41 -5.06 -19.59
C SER A 125 -5.70 -4.85 -20.91
N TYR A 126 -5.84 -5.83 -21.81
CA TYR A 126 -5.36 -5.75 -23.18
C TYR A 126 -6.29 -6.52 -24.12
N GLN A 127 -6.31 -6.12 -25.39
CA GLN A 127 -7.04 -6.85 -26.42
C GLN A 127 -6.16 -7.96 -26.99
N TYR A 128 -6.73 -9.16 -27.09
CA TYR A 128 -6.06 -10.35 -27.59
C TYR A 128 -6.67 -10.76 -28.94
N ASN A 129 -5.89 -10.69 -30.01
CA ASN A 129 -6.30 -11.13 -31.34
C ASN A 129 -5.66 -12.50 -31.65
N ILE A 130 -6.45 -13.57 -31.59
CA ILE A 130 -6.01 -14.96 -31.88
C ILE A 130 -5.50 -15.17 -33.32
N ALA A 131 -5.84 -14.30 -34.27
CA ALA A 131 -5.52 -14.51 -35.69
C ALA A 131 -4.09 -14.12 -36.08
N THR A 132 -3.33 -13.45 -35.21
CA THR A 132 -2.03 -12.83 -35.57
C THR A 132 -0.86 -13.18 -34.65
N VAL A 133 -1.04 -14.03 -33.64
CA VAL A 133 -0.03 -14.21 -32.59
C VAL A 133 0.76 -15.50 -32.72
N ASN A 134 2.08 -15.29 -32.88
CA ASN A 134 3.17 -16.18 -32.50
C ASN A 134 2.90 -16.76 -31.09
N THR A 135 3.30 -18.00 -30.85
CA THR A 135 2.88 -18.91 -29.77
C THR A 135 3.19 -18.47 -28.32
N ASP A 136 3.61 -17.23 -28.09
CA ASP A 136 4.11 -16.75 -26.80
C ASP A 136 3.45 -15.41 -26.43
N ASP A 137 2.57 -15.39 -25.43
CA ASP A 137 1.83 -14.20 -24.98
C ASP A 137 2.74 -13.26 -24.16
N GLN A 138 3.64 -12.59 -24.87
CA GLN A 138 4.61 -11.64 -24.31
C GLN A 138 3.92 -10.50 -23.57
N GLN A 139 2.77 -10.03 -24.07
CA GLN A 139 2.01 -8.94 -23.46
C GLN A 139 1.45 -9.33 -22.10
N ASN A 140 0.90 -10.54 -21.95
CA ASN A 140 0.48 -11.07 -20.65
C ASN A 140 1.63 -11.11 -19.63
N ARG A 141 2.80 -11.61 -20.03
CA ARG A 141 3.97 -11.64 -19.13
C ARG A 141 4.40 -10.25 -18.71
N TYR A 142 4.56 -9.33 -19.67
CA TYR A 142 4.94 -7.95 -19.39
C TYR A 142 3.95 -7.25 -18.45
N LEU A 143 2.64 -7.43 -18.68
CA LEU A 143 1.62 -6.80 -17.83
C LEU A 143 1.58 -7.42 -16.43
N LYS A 144 1.85 -8.73 -16.26
CA LYS A 144 1.99 -9.34 -14.93
C LYS A 144 3.13 -8.73 -14.13
N GLU A 145 4.29 -8.50 -14.76
CA GLU A 145 5.42 -7.82 -14.11
C GLU A 145 5.05 -6.40 -13.64
N ILE A 146 4.32 -5.64 -14.48
CA ILE A 146 3.82 -4.31 -14.09
C ILE A 146 2.89 -4.40 -12.88
N LEU A 147 1.99 -5.38 -12.83
CA LEU A 147 1.09 -5.55 -11.68
C LEU A 147 1.87 -5.83 -10.39
N ILE A 148 2.91 -6.66 -10.47
CA ILE A 148 3.80 -6.95 -9.35
C ILE A 148 4.52 -5.68 -8.89
N ASP A 149 5.09 -4.91 -9.81
CA ASP A 149 5.75 -3.63 -9.51
C ASP A 149 4.79 -2.63 -8.85
N ASP A 150 3.59 -2.45 -9.41
CA ASP A 150 2.59 -1.53 -8.88
C ASP A 150 2.20 -1.87 -7.43
N VAL A 151 1.91 -3.14 -7.15
CA VAL A 151 1.50 -3.59 -5.82
C VAL A 151 2.66 -3.48 -4.83
N ALA A 152 3.86 -3.90 -5.22
CA ALA A 152 5.05 -3.82 -4.36
C ALA A 152 5.36 -2.37 -3.97
N GLN A 153 5.29 -1.43 -4.92
CA GLN A 153 5.45 0.00 -4.63
C GLN A 153 4.34 0.56 -3.75
N GLN A 154 3.08 0.13 -3.94
CA GLN A 154 1.98 0.57 -3.10
C GLN A 154 2.18 0.12 -1.65
N ILE A 155 2.60 -1.12 -1.42
CA ILE A 155 2.88 -1.66 -0.09
C ILE A 155 4.05 -0.91 0.56
N SER A 156 5.17 -0.74 -0.14
CA SER A 156 6.34 -0.03 0.40
C SER A 156 6.01 1.42 0.78
N ARG A 157 5.22 2.12 -0.04
CA ARG A 157 4.75 3.48 0.29
C ARG A 157 3.86 3.51 1.53
N GLN A 158 2.96 2.54 1.69
CA GLN A 158 2.08 2.47 2.86
C GLN A 158 2.86 2.23 4.15
N ILE A 159 3.90 1.38 4.09
CA ILE A 159 4.82 1.12 5.20
C ILE A 159 5.67 2.36 5.50
N GLY A 160 6.33 2.92 4.47
CA GLY A 160 7.20 4.09 4.61
C GLY A 160 6.47 5.35 5.10
N ALA A 161 5.18 5.49 4.81
CA ALA A 161 4.35 6.60 5.30
C ALA A 161 3.67 6.31 6.65
N ASN A 162 3.94 5.15 7.28
CA ASN A 162 3.29 4.69 8.51
C ASN A 162 1.75 4.80 8.48
N ARG A 163 1.14 4.49 7.33
CA ARG A 163 -0.31 4.62 7.15
C ARG A 163 -1.06 3.35 7.57
N LEU A 164 -0.47 2.46 8.35
CA LEU A 164 -1.03 1.15 8.69
C LEU A 164 -1.93 1.26 9.94
N PRO A 165 -3.22 0.86 9.87
CA PRO A 165 -4.07 0.81 11.05
C PRO A 165 -3.54 -0.22 12.03
N LYS A 166 -3.45 0.17 13.30
CA LYS A 166 -3.03 -0.73 14.37
C LYS A 166 -4.05 -1.84 14.57
N ALA A 167 -3.59 -3.03 14.93
CA ALA A 167 -4.47 -4.13 15.28
C ALA A 167 -5.27 -3.79 16.55
N ASN A 168 -6.55 -4.17 16.58
CA ASN A 168 -7.36 -4.04 17.78
C ASN A 168 -6.97 -5.17 18.74
N ILE A 169 -6.02 -4.90 19.63
CA ILE A 169 -5.75 -5.79 20.77
C ILE A 169 -6.94 -5.63 21.71
N SER A 170 -7.93 -6.53 21.62
CA SER A 170 -8.96 -6.63 22.65
C SER A 170 -8.24 -7.08 23.92
N SER A 171 -7.88 -6.14 24.77
CA SER A 171 -7.42 -6.41 26.12
C SER A 171 -8.57 -7.02 26.90
N THR A 172 -8.80 -8.33 26.74
CA THR A 172 -9.55 -9.10 27.71
C THR A 172 -8.64 -9.26 28.93
N VAL A 173 -8.55 -8.20 29.73
CA VAL A 173 -8.04 -8.29 31.10
C VAL A 173 -9.02 -9.22 31.82
N PRO A 174 -8.57 -10.38 32.35
CA PRO A 174 -9.42 -11.12 33.26
C PRO A 174 -9.56 -10.29 34.53
N THR A 175 -10.73 -9.70 34.73
CA THR A 175 -11.15 -9.15 36.02
C THR A 175 -11.04 -10.26 37.05
N ILE A 176 -10.02 -10.21 37.90
CA ILE A 176 -9.97 -11.02 39.11
C ILE A 176 -11.12 -10.51 40.00
N GLN A 177 -12.25 -11.22 39.93
CA GLN A 177 -13.41 -10.98 40.77
C GLN A 177 -13.10 -11.54 42.15
N ASN A 178 -12.57 -10.69 43.01
CA ASN A 178 -12.21 -11.02 44.38
C ASN A 178 -13.51 -11.19 45.20
N SER A 179 -13.94 -12.42 45.44
CA SER A 179 -15.08 -12.75 46.31
C SER A 179 -14.62 -12.76 47.76
N ASN A 180 -14.69 -11.61 48.45
CA ASN A 180 -14.64 -11.59 49.91
C ASN A 180 -16.02 -11.96 50.45
N VAL A 181 -16.15 -13.22 50.85
CA VAL A 181 -17.20 -13.71 51.73
C VAL A 181 -16.73 -13.45 53.17
N SER A 182 -17.29 -12.45 53.82
CA SER A 182 -17.15 -12.25 55.27
C SER A 182 -18.48 -12.58 55.92
N ASN A 183 -18.65 -13.85 56.28
CA ASN A 183 -19.73 -14.31 57.14
C ASN A 183 -19.16 -14.41 58.57
N THR A 184 -19.61 -13.55 59.48
CA THR A 184 -19.50 -13.79 60.92
C THR A 184 -20.60 -13.01 61.61
N SER A 185 -21.64 -13.74 62.01
CA SER A 185 -22.63 -13.36 63.02
C SER A 185 -22.27 -14.16 64.26
N GLU A 186 -21.88 -13.45 65.32
CA GLU A 186 -22.00 -13.87 66.73
C GLU A 186 -22.22 -12.60 67.56
#